data_AF-A0A562B2F4-F1
#
_entry.id   AF-A0A562B2F4-F1
#
_cell.length_a   1.000
_cell.length_b   1.000
_cell.length_c   1.000
_cell.angle_alpha   90.00
_cell.angle_beta   90.00
_cell.angle_gamma   90.00
#
_symmetry.space_group_name_H-M   'P 1'
#
loop_
_entity.id
_entity.type
_entity.pdbx_description
1 polymer ?
#
loop_
_entity_poly.entity_id
_entity_poly.type
_entity_poly.pdbx_seq_one_letter_code
_entity_poly.pdbx_strand_id
1 'polypeptide(L)'
;MAILTPLAFLVPVTVVERILLLGTLLLVLIVELLNSSVEAAVDRISLERHGLSKRAKDFGSAAVMLALVLCGGTWLAIAGPPVLGWLRALAG
;
A
#
# COMPACT_ATOMS: atom_id res chain seq x y z
N MET A 1 -0.93 7.64 2.69
CA MET A 1 -1.26 8.03 1.29
C MET A 1 -1.10 9.53 1.04
N ALA A 2 -1.78 10.41 1.79
CA ALA A 2 -1.77 11.87 1.56
C ALA A 2 -0.38 12.53 1.52
N ILE A 3 0.61 12.02 2.27
CA ILE A 3 1.99 12.54 2.28
C ILE A 3 2.83 11.99 1.13
N LEU A 4 2.62 10.72 0.75
CA LEU A 4 3.39 10.06 -0.30
C LEU A 4 2.99 10.56 -1.69
N THR A 5 1.73 10.90 -1.91
CA THR A 5 1.25 11.42 -3.20
C THR A 5 2.01 12.66 -3.68
N PRO A 6 2.12 13.77 -2.92
CA PRO A 6 2.90 14.94 -3.36
C PRO A 6 4.39 14.62 -3.48
N LEU A 7 4.93 13.74 -2.62
CA LEU A 7 6.32 13.33 -2.68
C LEU A 7 6.66 12.65 -4.02
N ALA A 8 5.75 11.84 -4.58
CA ALA A 8 5.96 11.19 -5.88
C ALA A 8 6.14 12.17 -7.05
N PHE A 9 5.67 13.41 -6.93
CA PHE A 9 5.88 14.46 -7.92
C PHE A 9 7.18 15.24 -7.70
N LEU A 10 7.70 15.25 -6.48
CA LEU A 10 8.95 15.94 -6.12
C LEU A 10 10.20 15.12 -6.47
N VAL A 11 10.11 13.79 -6.46
CA VAL A 11 11.24 12.93 -6.80
C VAL A 11 11.48 12.94 -8.32
N PRO A 12 12.73 13.14 -8.79
CA PRO A 12 13.09 13.15 -10.20
C PRO A 12 13.13 11.70 -10.72
N VAL A 13 11.97 11.19 -11.12
CA VAL A 13 11.78 9.85 -11.68
C VAL A 13 11.12 9.94 -13.06
N THR A 14 11.25 8.87 -13.84
CA THR A 14 10.56 8.73 -15.13
C THR A 14 9.04 8.68 -14.96
N VAL A 15 8.31 8.90 -16.06
CA VAL A 15 6.84 8.84 -16.06
C VAL A 15 6.33 7.47 -15.62
N VAL A 16 6.97 6.39 -16.11
CA VAL A 16 6.60 5.01 -15.75
C VAL A 16 6.82 4.76 -14.26
N GLU A 17 7.97 5.15 -13.72
CA GLU A 17 8.27 5.05 -12.29
C GLU A 17 7.27 5.84 -11.44
N ARG A 18 6.90 7.05 -11.85
CA ARG A 18 5.87 7.84 -11.15
C ARG A 18 4.51 7.14 -11.16
N ILE A 19 4.12 6.55 -12.29
CA ILE A 19 2.88 5.75 -12.38
C ILE A 19 2.95 4.56 -11.43
N LEU A 20 4.09 3.88 -11.29
CA LEU A 20 4.27 2.77 -10.33
C LEU A 20 4.18 3.25 -8.87
N LEU A 21 4.84 4.36 -8.53
CA LEU A 21 4.78 4.95 -7.20
C LEU A 21 3.34 5.31 -6.80
N LEU A 22 2.59 5.98 -7.68
CA LEU A 22 1.20 6.37 -7.43
C LEU A 22 0.25 5.16 -7.50
N GLY A 23 0.48 4.26 -8.44
CA GLY A 23 -0.33 3.06 -8.66
C GLY A 23 -0.29 2.11 -7.49
N THR A 24 0.86 1.97 -6.81
CA THR A 24 0.94 1.15 -5.59
C THR A 24 0.21 1.78 -4.39
N LEU A 25 0.18 3.12 -4.28
CA LEU A 25 -0.64 3.81 -3.27
C LEU A 25 -2.13 3.56 -3.52
N LEU A 26 -2.57 3.65 -4.78
CA LEU A 26 -3.95 3.37 -5.19
C LEU A 26 -4.31 1.90 -4.95
N LEU A 27 -3.40 0.97 -5.24
CA LEU A 27 -3.60 -0.46 -5.00
C LEU A 27 -3.84 -0.75 -3.51
N VAL A 28 -3.08 -0.15 -2.61
CA VAL A 28 -3.31 -0.30 -1.16
C VAL A 28 -4.71 0.17 -0.78
N LEU A 29 -5.16 1.33 -1.29
CA LEU A 29 -6.53 1.81 -1.03
C LEU A 29 -7.60 0.85 -1.58
N ILE A 30 -7.41 0.32 -2.79
CA ILE A 30 -8.31 -0.68 -3.37
C ILE A 30 -8.39 -1.90 -2.46
N VAL A 31 -7.26 -2.41 -1.98
CA VAL A 31 -7.22 -3.61 -1.14
C VAL A 31 -7.79 -3.36 0.26
N GLU A 32 -7.61 -2.18 0.86
CA GLU A 32 -8.26 -1.78 2.11
C GLU A 32 -9.78 -1.72 1.98
N LEU A 33 -10.28 -1.16 0.87
CA LEU A 33 -11.72 -1.12 0.57
C LEU A 33 -12.29 -2.53 0.40
N LEU A 34 -11.57 -3.41 -0.30
CA LEU A 34 -11.95 -4.81 -0.43
C LEU A 34 -11.95 -5.53 0.92
N ASN A 35 -10.92 -5.35 1.75
CA ASN A 35 -10.86 -5.93 3.09
C ASN A 35 -12.06 -5.47 3.94
N SER A 36 -12.35 -4.17 3.94
CA SER A 36 -13.49 -3.59 4.66
C SER A 36 -14.83 -4.14 4.15
N SER A 37 -14.95 -4.36 2.83
CA SER A 37 -16.15 -4.96 2.24
C SER A 37 -16.35 -6.42 2.68
N VAL A 38 -15.26 -7.20 2.78
CA VAL A 38 -15.28 -8.58 3.27
C VAL A 38 -15.66 -8.61 4.75
N GLU A 39 -15.08 -7.74 5.57
CA GLU A 39 -15.44 -7.61 6.99
C GLU A 39 -16.92 -7.30 7.17
N ALA A 40 -17.44 -6.30 6.45
CA ALA A 40 -18.85 -5.92 6.51
C ALA A 40 -19.78 -7.07 6.05
N ALA A 41 -19.42 -7.78 4.98
CA ALA A 41 -20.19 -8.92 4.49
C ALA A 41 -20.20 -10.08 5.49
N VAL A 42 -19.04 -10.41 6.07
CA VAL A 42 -18.89 -11.47 7.07
C VAL A 42 -19.65 -11.12 8.35
N ASP A 43 -19.57 -9.88 8.82
CA ASP A 43 -20.27 -9.42 10.03
C ASP A 43 -21.79 -9.39 9.86
N ARG A 44 -22.30 -9.17 8.63
CA ARG A 44 -23.73 -9.27 8.33
C ARG A 44 -24.24 -10.72 8.35
N ILE A 45 -23.43 -11.69 7.94
CA ILE A 45 -23.87 -13.09 7.76
C ILE A 45 -23.69 -13.92 9.04
N SER A 46 -22.71 -13.57 9.88
CA SER A 46 -22.28 -14.40 11.01
C SER A 46 -23.09 -14.13 12.28
N LEU A 47 -24.26 -14.76 12.45
CA LEU A 47 -24.95 -14.84 13.76
C LEU A 47 -24.27 -15.87 14.70
N GLU A 48 -23.56 -16.86 14.15
CA GLU A 48 -22.68 -17.77 14.88
C GLU A 48 -21.25 -17.62 14.31
N ARG A 49 -20.26 -17.32 15.16
CA ARG A 49 -18.85 -17.14 14.74
C ARG A 49 -18.25 -18.49 14.35
N HIS A 50 -18.40 -18.88 13.08
CA HIS A 50 -17.74 -20.07 12.53
C HIS A 50 -16.27 -19.79 12.16
N GLY A 51 -15.44 -20.83 12.18
CA GLY A 51 -14.02 -20.74 11.80
C GLY A 51 -13.77 -20.22 10.37
N LEU A 52 -14.77 -20.29 9.48
CA LEU A 52 -14.73 -19.70 8.14
C LEU A 52 -14.75 -18.17 8.16
N SER A 53 -15.55 -17.55 9.05
CA SER A 53 -15.60 -16.09 9.22
C SER A 53 -14.25 -15.53 9.66
N LYS A 54 -13.54 -16.27 10.54
CA LYS A 54 -12.19 -15.90 10.97
C LYS A 54 -11.20 -15.93 9.80
N ARG A 55 -11.19 -17.02 9.02
CA ARG A 55 -10.30 -17.16 7.86
C ARG A 55 -10.53 -16.08 6.80
N ALA A 56 -11.79 -15.70 6.55
CA ALA A 56 -12.11 -14.64 5.59
C ALA A 56 -11.47 -13.30 5.99
N LYS A 57 -11.54 -12.94 7.27
CA LYS A 57 -10.90 -11.72 7.81
C LYS A 57 -9.38 -11.80 7.77
N ASP A 58 -8.82 -12.96 8.14
CA ASP A 58 -7.38 -13.19 8.11
C ASP A 58 -6.81 -13.02 6.68
N PHE A 59 -7.50 -13.54 5.66
CA PHE A 59 -7.09 -13.38 4.26
C PHE A 59 -7.21 -11.94 3.76
N GLY A 60 -8.27 -11.22 4.14
CA GLY A 60 -8.41 -9.80 3.80
C GLY A 60 -7.27 -8.96 4.38
N SER A 61 -6.95 -9.17 5.67
CA SER A 61 -5.82 -8.49 6.33
C SER A 61 -4.47 -8.87 5.72
N ALA A 62 -4.27 -10.14 5.34
CA ALA A 62 -3.06 -10.59 4.65
C ALA A 62 -2.89 -9.92 3.27
N ALA A 63 -4.00 -9.72 2.53
CA ALA A 63 -3.95 -9.01 1.26
C ALA A 63 -3.50 -7.54 1.45
N VAL A 64 -4.01 -6.85 2.47
CA VAL A 64 -3.57 -5.49 2.81
C VAL A 64 -2.07 -5.46 3.13
N MET A 65 -1.59 -6.42 3.94
CA MET A 65 -0.16 -6.54 4.26
C MET A 65 0.70 -6.71 3.00
N LEU A 66 0.30 -7.60 2.09
CA LEU A 66 1.03 -7.82 0.83
C LEU A 66 1.04 -6.57 -0.06
N ALA A 67 -0.07 -5.83 -0.12
CA ALA A 67 -0.15 -4.57 -0.86
C ALA A 67 0.79 -3.51 -0.25
N LEU A 68 0.88 -3.44 1.08
CA LEU A 68 1.81 -2.55 1.79
C LEU A 68 3.27 -2.92 1.54
N VAL A 69 3.61 -4.21 1.57
CA VAL A 69 4.97 -4.70 1.25
C VAL A 69 5.35 -4.33 -0.19
N LEU A 70 4.44 -4.54 -1.15
CA LEU A 70 4.66 -4.16 -2.54
C LEU A 70 4.84 -2.64 -2.69
N CYS A 71 4.01 -1.84 -2.03
CA CYS A 71 4.11 -0.38 -2.05
C CYS A 71 5.44 0.08 -1.45
N GLY A 72 5.78 -0.38 -0.24
CA GLY A 72 7.04 -0.04 0.42
C GLY A 72 8.27 -0.46 -0.39
N GLY A 73 8.26 -1.67 -0.96
CA GLY A 73 9.34 -2.16 -1.82
C GLY A 73 9.51 -1.34 -3.10
N THR A 74 8.41 -0.98 -3.76
CA THR A 74 8.42 -0.15 -4.97
C THR A 74 8.95 1.24 -4.68
N TRP A 75 8.51 1.85 -3.57
CA TRP A 75 8.98 3.16 -3.13
C TRP A 75 10.47 3.14 -2.77
N LEU A 76 10.93 2.13 -2.03
CA LEU A 76 12.33 2.00 -1.68
C LEU A 76 13.22 1.81 -2.92
N ALA A 77 12.79 0.99 -3.88
CA ALA A 77 13.55 0.71 -5.09
C ALA A 77 13.67 1.93 -6.02
N ILE A 78 12.58 2.69 -6.19
CA ILE A 78 12.52 3.79 -7.16
C ILE A 78 12.93 5.13 -6.51
N ALA A 79 12.32 5.49 -5.38
CA ALA A 79 12.54 6.77 -4.73
C ALA A 79 13.73 6.75 -3.75
N GLY A 80 14.16 5.58 -3.29
CA GLY A 80 15.29 5.45 -2.36
C GLY A 80 16.61 6.01 -2.88
N PRO A 81 17.07 5.67 -4.11
CA PRO A 81 18.35 6.16 -4.63
C PRO A 81 18.40 7.70 -4.77
N PRO A 82 17.41 8.38 -5.37
CA PRO A 82 17.39 9.85 -5.42
C PRO A 82 17.39 10.50 -4.03
N VAL A 83 16.58 9.97 -3.10
CA VAL A 83 16.49 10.49 -1.72
C VAL A 83 17.82 10.34 -0.99
N LEU A 84 18.49 9.20 -1.12
CA LEU A 84 19.80 8.99 -0.51
C LEU A 84 20.86 9.94 -1.08
N GLY A 85 20.78 10.25 -2.38
CA GLY A 85 21.63 11.26 -3.02
C GLY A 85 21.46 12.63 -2.38
N TRP A 86 20.22 13.07 -2.15
CA TRP A 86 19.94 14.34 -1.47
C TRP A 86 20.43 14.36 -0.02
N LEU A 87 20.22 13.28 0.73
CA LEU A 87 20.70 13.18 2.11
C LEU A 87 22.22 13.31 2.20
N ARG A 88 22.94 12.68 1.26
CA ARG A 88 24.40 12.81 1.18
C ARG A 88 24.83 14.23 0.83
N ALA A 89 24.13 14.89 -0.10
CA ALA A 89 24.42 16.26 -0.49
C ALA A 89 24.15 17.29 0.62
N LEU A 90 23.23 17.00 1.55
CA LEU A 90 22.95 17.85 2.71
C LEU A 90 23.92 17.61 3.87
N ALA A 91 24.63 16.48 3.87
CA ALA A 91 25.53 16.06 4.93
C ALA A 91 27.02 16.39 4.67
N GLY A 92 27.35 16.92 3.48
CA GLY A 92 28.68 17.39 3.09
C GLY A 92 28.68 18.89 2.86
#